data_AF-A0A943SKQ7-F1
#
_entry.id   AF-A0A943SKQ7-F1
#
_cell.length_a   1.000
_cell.length_b   1.000
_cell.length_c   1.000
_cell.angle_alpha   90.00
_cell.angle_beta   90.00
_cell.angle_gamma   90.00
#
_symmetry.space_group_name_H-M   'P 1'
#
loop_
_entity.id
_entity.type
_entity.pdbx_description
1 polymer ?
#
loop_
_entity_poly.entity_id
_entity_poly.type
_entity_poly.pdbx_seq_one_letter_code
_entity_poly.pdbx_strand_id
1 'polypeptide(L)'
;MRSAKEQEFFPYTGSTMCYIEVGKDGAVSQLHHKNKSDRPGVLAAYQRAINGDCVIYAVWPGNWRSDLFLIDDLEAFAKSFELI
;
A
#
# COMPACT_ATOMS: atom_id res chain seq x y z
N MET A 1 11.84 9.09 -1.49
CA MET A 1 10.60 8.44 -0.99
C MET A 1 9.61 9.53 -0.68
N ARG A 2 8.36 9.41 -1.14
CA ARG A 2 7.30 10.41 -0.93
C ARG A 2 6.26 9.88 0.06
N SER A 3 5.55 10.77 0.76
CA SER A 3 4.40 10.39 1.61
C SER A 3 3.14 10.25 0.74
N ALA A 4 2.32 9.22 1.00
CA ALA A 4 1.01 9.09 0.38
C ALA A 4 0.01 10.12 0.95
N LYS A 5 0.11 10.46 2.23
CA LYS A 5 -0.70 11.48 2.89
C LYS A 5 -0.52 12.88 2.29
N GLU A 6 0.71 13.22 1.90
CA GLU A 6 1.03 14.51 1.28
C GLU A 6 0.59 14.60 -0.20
N GLN A 7 0.22 13.46 -0.81
CA GLN A 7 -0.21 13.41 -2.20
C GLN A 7 -1.73 13.56 -2.28
N GLU A 8 -2.17 14.72 -2.75
CA GLU A 8 -3.58 14.97 -3.05
C GLU A 8 -4.10 13.93 -4.07
N PHE A 9 -5.22 13.28 -3.75
CA PHE A 9 -5.85 12.23 -4.55
C PHE A 9 -4.96 11.02 -4.88
N PHE A 10 -4.26 10.48 -3.89
CA PHE A 10 -3.47 9.25 -4.07
C PHE A 10 -4.34 8.07 -4.59
N PRO A 11 -3.97 7.42 -5.71
CA PRO A 11 -4.83 6.44 -6.38
C PRO A 11 -4.68 5.03 -5.78
N TYR A 12 -5.12 4.83 -4.54
CA TYR A 12 -4.91 3.59 -3.79
C TYR A 12 -5.32 2.30 -4.54
N THR A 13 -6.45 2.33 -5.24
CA THR A 13 -7.02 1.16 -5.94
C THR A 13 -6.67 1.11 -7.43
N GLY A 14 -5.75 1.96 -7.90
CA GLY A 14 -5.35 1.99 -9.30
C GLY A 14 -4.76 0.65 -9.74
N SER A 15 -5.24 0.10 -10.86
CA SER A 15 -4.82 -1.22 -11.36
C SER A 15 -3.32 -1.33 -11.69
N THR A 16 -2.67 -0.17 -11.91
CA THR A 16 -1.24 -0.03 -12.17
C THR A 16 -0.40 0.13 -10.91
N MET A 17 -1.02 0.27 -9.74
CA MET A 17 -0.31 0.35 -8.46
C MET A 17 0.36 -0.98 -8.12
N CYS A 18 1.57 -0.91 -7.60
CA CYS A 18 2.25 -2.06 -7.04
C CYS A 18 2.56 -1.81 -5.57
N TYR A 19 2.00 -2.61 -4.68
CA TYR A 19 2.28 -2.52 -3.26
C TYR A 19 3.38 -3.48 -2.85
N ILE A 20 4.24 -3.00 -1.97
CA ILE A 20 5.37 -3.73 -1.41
C ILE A 20 5.22 -3.68 0.09
N GLU A 21 5.27 -4.84 0.72
CA GLU A 21 5.37 -4.97 2.16
C GLU A 21 6.82 -5.24 2.54
N VAL A 22 7.34 -4.48 3.50
CA VAL A 22 8.68 -4.67 4.06
C VAL A 22 8.54 -4.98 5.54
N GLY A 23 8.93 -6.19 5.93
CA GLY A 23 8.94 -6.63 7.33
C GLY A 23 10.08 -5.99 8.13
N LYS A 24 9.96 -6.02 9.47
CA LYS A 24 11.02 -5.59 10.41
C LYS A 24 12.36 -6.31 10.20
N ASP A 25 12.31 -7.55 9.71
CA ASP A 25 13.47 -8.38 9.38
C ASP A 25 14.10 -8.02 8.02
N GLY A 26 13.52 -7.06 7.29
CA GLY A 26 13.92 -6.68 5.95
C GLY A 26 13.39 -7.61 4.86
N ALA A 27 12.50 -8.57 5.20
CA ALA A 27 11.84 -9.38 4.20
C ALA A 27 10.94 -8.50 3.33
N VAL A 28 11.09 -8.62 2.01
CA VAL A 28 10.32 -7.86 1.03
C VAL A 28 9.38 -8.79 0.30
N SER A 29 8.09 -8.44 0.27
CA SER A 29 7.08 -9.19 -0.47
C SER A 29 6.14 -8.27 -1.24
N GLN A 30 5.55 -8.78 -2.31
CA GLN A 30 4.55 -8.06 -3.07
C GLN A 30 3.17 -8.24 -2.44
N LEU A 31 2.45 -7.14 -2.26
CA LEU A 31 1.05 -7.16 -1.84
C LEU A 31 0.14 -7.06 -3.07
N HIS A 32 -0.52 -8.18 -3.39
CA HIS A 32 -1.52 -8.23 -4.45
C HIS A 32 -2.81 -7.55 -3.98
N HIS A 33 -3.42 -6.74 -4.85
CA HIS A 33 -4.59 -5.93 -4.51
C HIS A 33 -5.60 -5.79 -5.66
N LYS A 34 -5.31 -6.41 -6.82
CA LYS A 34 -6.02 -6.14 -8.08
C LYS A 34 -7.40 -6.80 -8.13
N ASN A 35 -7.59 -7.89 -7.39
CA ASN A 35 -8.82 -8.65 -7.39
C ASN A 35 -9.48 -8.64 -6.01
N LYS A 36 -10.82 -8.79 -5.97
CA LYS A 36 -11.56 -8.98 -4.71
C LYS A 36 -11.04 -10.18 -3.91
N SER A 37 -10.55 -11.21 -4.59
CA SER A 37 -9.92 -12.39 -3.99
C SER A 37 -8.66 -12.07 -3.19
N ASP A 38 -7.98 -10.97 -3.49
CA ASP A 38 -6.75 -10.55 -2.81
C ASP A 38 -7.03 -9.76 -1.52
N ARG A 39 -8.28 -9.34 -1.31
CA ARG A 39 -8.72 -8.56 -0.14
C ARG A 39 -8.29 -9.16 1.21
N PRO A 40 -8.35 -10.48 1.46
CA PRO A 40 -7.83 -11.07 2.70
C PRO A 40 -6.33 -10.80 2.89
N GLY A 41 -5.54 -10.82 1.81
CA GLY A 41 -4.11 -10.49 1.85
C GLY A 41 -3.87 -9.01 2.17
N VAL A 42 -4.64 -8.12 1.56
CA VAL A 42 -4.61 -6.67 1.85
C VAL A 42 -4.98 -6.39 3.31
N LEU A 43 -6.02 -7.06 3.83
CA LEU A 43 -6.41 -6.96 5.24
C LEU A 43 -5.30 -7.43 6.18
N ALA A 44 -4.68 -8.56 5.88
CA ALA A 44 -3.60 -9.10 6.70
C ALA A 44 -2.37 -8.17 6.70
N ALA A 45 -2.02 -7.59 5.56
CA ALA A 45 -0.94 -6.59 5.46
C ALA A 45 -1.27 -5.31 6.25
N TYR A 46 -2.51 -4.82 6.15
CA TYR A 46 -2.98 -3.68 6.93
C TYR A 46 -2.88 -3.93 8.45
N GLN A 47 -3.30 -5.10 8.92
CA GLN A 47 -3.20 -5.48 10.34
C GLN A 47 -1.74 -5.53 10.80
N ARG A 48 -0.83 -6.11 10.00
CA ARG A 48 0.60 -6.13 10.30
C ARG A 48 1.19 -4.72 10.33
N ALA A 49 0.76 -3.84 9.43
CA ALA A 49 1.22 -2.44 9.39
C ALA A 49 0.74 -1.65 10.62
N ILE A 50 -0.51 -1.84 11.07
CA ILE A 50 -1.02 -1.25 12.32
C ILE A 50 -0.23 -1.72 13.54
N ASN A 51 0.09 -3.02 13.59
CA ASN A 51 0.89 -3.58 14.67
C ASN A 51 2.37 -3.13 14.59
N GLY A 52 2.73 -2.42 13.52
CA GLY A 52 4.08 -1.93 13.26
C GLY A 52 5.05 -3.03 12.85
N ASP A 53 4.57 -4.21 12.45
CA ASP A 53 5.41 -5.36 12.06
C ASP A 53 5.94 -5.27 10.64
N CYS A 54 5.27 -4.46 9.81
CA CYS A 54 5.69 -4.17 8.47
C CYS A 54 5.42 -2.70 8.11
N VAL A 55 6.05 -2.27 7.02
CA VAL A 55 5.78 -1.00 6.35
C VAL A 55 5.28 -1.30 4.95
N ILE A 56 4.20 -0.64 4.56
CA ILE A 56 3.63 -0.75 3.22
C ILE A 56 4.14 0.42 2.38
N TYR A 57 4.67 0.10 1.22
CA TYR A 57 5.02 1.03 0.17
C TYR A 57 4.15 0.81 -1.05
N ALA A 58 3.99 1.85 -1.85
CA ALA A 58 3.33 1.78 -3.14
C ALA A 58 4.20 2.42 -4.22
N VAL A 59 4.37 1.70 -5.31
CA VAL A 59 4.92 2.25 -6.55
C VAL A 59 3.76 2.74 -7.39
N TRP A 60 3.73 4.05 -7.64
CA TRP A 60 2.77 4.65 -8.56
C TRP A 60 3.49 4.99 -9.87
N PRO A 61 3.15 4.30 -10.97
CA PRO A 61 3.63 4.70 -12.29
C PRO A 61 2.90 5.96 -12.74
N GLY A 62 3.57 7.11 -12.62
CA GLY A 62 3.12 8.35 -13.25
C GLY A 62 3.35 8.30 -14.77
N ASN A 63 3.02 9.40 -15.45
CA ASN A 63 3.12 9.47 -16.92
C ASN A 63 4.57 9.38 -17.47
N TRP A 64 5.57 9.74 -16.67
CA TRP A 64 6.97 9.84 -17.11
C TRP A 64 7.98 9.15 -16.18
N ARG A 65 7.59 8.87 -14.94
CA ARG A 65 8.43 8.20 -13.94
C ARG A 65 7.56 7.42 -12.95
N SER A 66 8.16 6.39 -12.36
CA SER A 66 7.57 5.70 -11.23
C SER A 66 8.13 6.30 -9.93
N ASP A 67 7.24 6.73 -9.05
CA ASP A 67 7.60 7.25 -7.74
C ASP A 67 7.24 6.22 -6.67
N LEU A 68 8.12 6.05 -5.67
CA LEU A 68 7.88 5.20 -4.50
C LEU A 68 7.29 6.04 -3.36
N PHE A 69 6.13 5.61 -2.89
CA PHE A 69 5.38 6.22 -1.81
C PHE A 69 5.37 5.33 -0.57
N LEU A 70 5.56 5.95 0.59
CA LEU A 70 5.25 5.36 1.88
C LEU A 70 3.75 5.49 2.13
N ILE A 71 3.09 4.39 2.48
CA ILE A 71 1.69 4.40 2.92
C ILE A 71 1.69 4.73 4.41
N ASP A 72 1.80 6.02 4.70
CA ASP A 72 1.78 6.59 6.04
C ASP A 72 0.36 6.88 6.55
N ASP A 73 -0.60 7.06 5.65
CA ASP A 73 -2.03 7.12 5.97
C ASP A 73 -2.68 5.73 5.84
N LEU A 74 -2.52 4.91 6.90
CA LEU A 74 -3.12 3.57 6.96
C LEU A 74 -4.66 3.61 7.00
N GLU A 75 -5.27 4.70 7.48
CA GLU A 75 -6.73 4.83 7.52
C GLU A 75 -7.29 5.08 6.12
N ALA A 76 -6.68 5.98 5.34
CA ALA A 76 -7.05 6.21 3.94
C ALA A 76 -6.85 4.95 3.08
N PHE A 77 -5.76 4.20 3.33
CA PHE A 77 -5.55 2.90 2.71
C PHE A 77 -6.70 1.93 3.03
N ALA A 78 -7.03 1.74 4.31
CA ALA A 78 -8.09 0.82 4.73
C ALA A 78 -9.45 1.19 4.15
N LYS A 79 -9.83 2.48 4.17
CA LYS A 79 -11.07 2.97 3.57
C LYS A 79 -11.12 2.71 2.06
N SER A 80 -10.02 2.91 1.36
CA SER A 80 -9.94 2.71 -0.10
C SER A 80 -10.15 1.24 -0.51
N PHE A 81 -9.76 0.31 0.36
CA PHE A 81 -9.97 -1.14 0.17
C PHE A 81 -11.21 -1.67 0.91
N GLU A 82 -12.05 -0.77 1.45
CA GLU A 82 -13.27 -1.06 2.22
C GLU A 82 -13.03 -1.99 3.42
N LEU A 83 -11.85 -1.94 4.04
CA LEU A 83 -11.45 -2.83 5.13
C LEU A 83 -12.05 -2.45 6.49
N ILE A 84 -12.50 -1.20 6.61
CA ILE A 84 -13.12 -0.59 7.80
C ILE A 84 -14.34 0.24 7.38
#